data_AF-A0A7J9KDU1-F1
#
_entry.id   AF-A0A7J9KDU1-F1
#
_cell.length_a   1.000
_cell.length_b   1.000
_cell.length_c   1.000
_cell.angle_alpha   90.00
_cell.angle_beta   90.00
_cell.angle_gamma   90.00
#
_symmetry.space_group_name_H-M   'P 1'
#
loop_
_entity.id
_entity.type
_entity.pdbx_description
1 polymer ?
#
loop_
_entity_poly.entity_id
_entity_poly.type
_entity_poly.pdbx_seq_one_letter_code
_entity_poly.pdbx_strand_id
1 'polypeptide(L)'
;VTIAGALLSAFYPLLNLFSGFLIPQRQIPKWWTWLYYLMPTSWTLNCLLTSQYGDINDEVMVFGEAKTVASLLKNYFGFHHDRLPITAILLISIP
;
A
#
# COMPACT_ATOMS: atom_id res chain seq x y z
N VAL A 1 -6.71 -30.52 -7.21
CA VAL A 1 -5.61 -29.53 -7.41
C VAL A 1 -5.92 -28.53 -8.52
N THR A 2 -6.44 -28.96 -9.68
CA THR A 2 -6.75 -28.09 -10.83
C THR A 2 -7.80 -27.00 -10.54
N ILE A 3 -8.92 -27.34 -9.89
CA ILE A 3 -9.96 -26.35 -9.54
C ILE A 3 -9.43 -25.33 -8.51
N ALA A 4 -8.67 -25.79 -7.51
CA ALA A 4 -8.04 -24.92 -6.51
C ALA A 4 -7.00 -23.98 -7.16
N GLY A 5 -6.19 -24.49 -8.10
CA GLY A 5 -5.22 -23.68 -8.84
C GLY A 5 -5.89 -22.60 -9.72
N ALA A 6 -6.98 -22.95 -10.41
CA ALA A 6 -7.73 -22.01 -11.24
C ALA A 6 -8.40 -20.89 -10.42
N LEU A 7 -8.94 -21.24 -9.24
CA LEU A 7 -9.48 -20.26 -8.29
C LEU A 7 -8.38 -19.33 -7.77
N LEU A 8 -7.23 -19.87 -7.37
CA LEU A 8 -6.10 -19.07 -6.90
C LEU A 8 -5.59 -18.12 -7.98
N SER A 9 -5.43 -18.56 -9.23
CA SER A 9 -4.97 -17.70 -10.33
C SER A 9 -5.94 -16.57 -10.66
N ALA A 10 -7.24 -16.78 -10.48
CA ALA A 10 -8.24 -15.74 -10.67
C ALA A 10 -8.30 -14.75 -9.50
N PHE A 11 -8.08 -15.21 -8.27
CA PHE A 11 -8.14 -14.37 -7.07
C PHE A 11 -6.84 -13.63 -6.74
N TYR A 12 -5.67 -14.17 -7.07
CA TYR A 12 -4.37 -13.54 -6.80
C TYR A 12 -4.23 -12.10 -7.34
N PRO A 13 -4.65 -11.80 -8.59
CA PRO A 13 -4.61 -10.45 -9.13
C PRO A 13 -5.53 -9.50 -8.38
N LEU A 14 -6.71 -9.97 -7.96
CA LEU A 14 -7.65 -9.18 -7.17
C LEU A 14 -7.04 -8.84 -5.80
N LEU A 15 -6.39 -9.80 -5.14
CA LEU A 15 -5.68 -9.56 -3.88
C LEU A 15 -4.52 -8.57 -4.05
N ASN A 16 -3.81 -8.60 -5.18
CA ASN A 16 -2.77 -7.62 -5.51
C ASN A 16 -3.34 -6.23 -5.83
N LEU A 17 -4.50 -6.14 -6.47
CA LEU A 17 -5.19 -4.87 -6.74
C LEU A 17 -5.53 -4.12 -5.44
N PHE A 18 -5.98 -4.87 -4.43
CA PHE A 18 -6.27 -4.34 -3.09
C PHE A 18 -5.05 -4.19 -2.19
N SER A 19 -3.82 -4.50 -2.66
CA SER A 19 -2.60 -4.32 -1.85
C SER A 19 -2.25 -2.85 -1.61
N GLY A 20 -2.89 -1.89 -2.28
CA GLY A 20 -2.58 -0.47 -2.12
C GLY A 20 -1.66 0.11 -3.18
N PHE A 21 -1.09 -0.72 -4.05
CA PHE A 21 -0.22 -0.27 -5.15
C PHE A 21 -1.03 0.37 -6.29
N LEU A 22 -2.02 -0.35 -6.82
CA LEU A 22 -2.86 0.12 -7.93
C LEU A 22 -4.01 1.00 -7.45
N ILE A 23 -4.66 0.61 -6.35
CA ILE A 23 -5.77 1.38 -5.74
C ILE A 23 -5.31 1.86 -4.36
N PRO A 24 -5.16 3.18 -4.15
CA PRO A 24 -4.76 3.73 -2.86
C PRO A 24 -5.77 3.35 -1.77
N GLN A 25 -5.27 3.16 -0.54
CA GLN A 25 -6.09 2.76 0.61
C GLN A 25 -7.35 3.63 0.77
N ARG A 26 -7.24 4.94 0.55
CA ARG A 26 -8.35 5.90 0.73
C ARG A 26 -9.51 5.69 -0.25
N GLN A 27 -9.26 5.03 -1.38
CA GLN A 27 -10.26 4.75 -2.41
C GLN A 27 -10.96 3.39 -2.21
N ILE A 28 -10.46 2.55 -1.30
CA ILE A 28 -11.04 1.24 -1.02
C ILE A 28 -12.30 1.43 -0.14
N PRO A 29 -13.45 0.78 -0.47
CA PRO A 29 -14.63 0.82 0.37
C PRO A 29 -14.33 0.39 1.82
N LYS A 30 -14.91 1.06 2.82
CA LYS A 30 -14.63 0.81 4.26
C LYS A 30 -14.80 -0.67 4.66
N TRP A 31 -15.76 -1.36 4.04
CA TRP A 31 -16.02 -2.78 4.28
C TRP A 31 -14.96 -3.72 3.71
N TRP A 32 -14.10 -3.26 2.79
CA TRP A 32 -13.04 -4.06 2.15
C TRP A 32 -11.66 -3.67 2.67
N THR A 33 -11.56 -2.63 3.51
CA THR A 33 -10.29 -2.14 4.06
C THR A 33 -9.59 -3.20 4.94
N TRP A 34 -10.32 -4.15 5.53
CA TRP A 34 -9.70 -5.24 6.29
C TRP A 34 -8.88 -6.18 5.39
N LEU A 35 -9.29 -6.41 4.13
CA LEU A 35 -8.51 -7.20 3.17
C LEU A 35 -7.19 -6.50 2.83
N TYR A 36 -7.22 -5.18 2.68
CA TYR A 36 -6.03 -4.36 2.49
C TYR A 36 -5.04 -4.55 3.65
N TYR A 37 -5.52 -4.54 4.90
CA TYR A 37 -4.68 -4.75 6.08
C TYR A 37 -4.24 -6.23 6.29
N LEU A 38 -4.91 -7.20 5.67
CA LEU A 38 -4.52 -8.60 5.77
C LEU A 38 -3.40 -8.96 4.79
N MET A 39 -3.21 -8.16 3.73
CA MET A 39 -2.19 -8.39 2.71
C MET A 39 -0.82 -7.85 3.15
N PRO A 40 0.22 -8.70 3.27
CA PRO A 40 1.56 -8.28 3.70
C PRO A 40 2.16 -7.22 2.76
N THR A 41 1.90 -7.35 1.46
CA THR A 41 2.39 -6.46 0.40
C THR A 41 2.01 -5.00 0.62
N SER A 42 0.84 -4.76 1.21
CA SER A 42 0.38 -3.41 1.54
C SER A 42 1.26 -2.71 2.58
N TRP A 43 1.62 -3.46 3.63
CA TRP A 43 2.49 -2.99 4.70
C TRP A 43 3.92 -2.81 4.19
N THR A 44 4.41 -3.73 3.36
CA THR A 44 5.72 -3.60 2.70
C THR A 44 5.80 -2.33 1.88
N LEU A 45 4.78 -2.04 1.08
CA LEU A 45 4.75 -0.86 0.22
C LEU A 45 4.74 0.43 1.05
N ASN A 46 3.92 0.49 2.11
CA ASN A 46 3.92 1.61 3.04
C ASN A 46 5.30 1.80 3.71
N CYS A 47 5.92 0.71 4.17
CA CYS A 47 7.23 0.74 4.82
C CYS A 47 8.32 1.24 3.86
N LEU A 48 8.40 0.66 2.66
CA LEU A 48 9.42 1.03 1.66
C LEU A 48 9.25 2.48 1.22
N LEU A 49 8.04 2.89 0.83
CA LEU A 49 7.81 4.24 0.32
C LEU A 49 8.02 5.30 1.40
N THR A 50 7.55 5.03 2.62
CA THR A 50 7.73 5.98 3.73
C THR A 50 9.19 6.02 4.20
N SER A 51 9.93 4.92 4.17
CA SER A 51 11.37 4.91 4.51
C SER A 51 12.21 5.64 3.46
N GLN A 52 11.90 5.47 2.19
CA GLN A 52 12.70 6.03 1.09
C GLN A 52 12.33 7.49 0.79
N TYR A 53 11.05 7.82 0.82
CA TYR A 53 10.53 9.10 0.34
C TYR A 53 9.76 9.89 1.40
N GLY A 54 9.70 9.40 2.64
CA GLY A 54 8.96 10.05 3.72
C GLY A 54 9.53 11.42 4.12
N ASP A 55 10.82 11.66 3.85
CA ASP A 55 11.53 12.92 4.17
C ASP A 55 12.10 13.61 2.92
N ILE A 56 11.70 13.16 1.72
CA ILE A 56 12.12 13.77 0.47
C ILE A 56 11.17 14.92 0.14
N ASN A 57 11.72 16.14 0.13
CA ASN A 57 11.03 17.37 -0.23
C ASN A 57 11.17 17.72 -1.73
N ASP A 58 11.71 16.82 -2.53
CA ASP A 58 11.79 17.02 -3.98
C ASP A 58 10.38 17.14 -4.57
N GLU A 59 10.18 18.20 -5.34
CA GLU A 59 8.93 18.49 -6.02
C GLU A 59 8.84 17.69 -7.31
N VAL A 60 7.75 16.95 -7.46
CA VAL A 60 7.42 16.22 -8.67
C VAL A 60 6.14 16.79 -9.27
N MET A 61 6.09 16.89 -10.59
CA MET A 61 4.88 17.30 -11.31
C MET A 61 3.90 16.15 -11.33
N VAL A 62 2.82 16.26 -10.55
CA VAL A 62 1.79 15.22 -10.46
C VAL A 62 0.43 15.86 -10.63
N PHE A 63 -0.36 15.34 -11.59
CA PHE A 63 -1.66 15.90 -11.96
C PHE A 63 -1.61 17.38 -12.40
N GLY A 64 -0.48 17.82 -12.97
CA GLY A 64 -0.29 19.20 -13.42
C GLY A 64 0.06 20.20 -12.31
N GLU A 65 0.20 19.74 -11.05
CA GLU A 65 0.66 20.56 -9.92
C GLU A 65 2.01 20.06 -9.40
N ALA A 66 2.91 20.98 -9.04
CA ALA A 66 4.14 20.64 -8.33
C ALA A 66 3.80 20.25 -6.89
N LYS A 67 4.02 18.98 -6.53
CA LYS A 67 3.80 18.47 -5.17
C LYS A 67 5.01 17.68 -4.71
N THR A 68 5.35 17.79 -3.43
CA THR A 68 6.42 16.97 -2.86
C THR A 68 6.01 15.50 -2.82
N VAL A 69 6.97 14.60 -2.99
CA VAL A 69 6.72 13.15 -2.92
C VAL A 69 6.13 12.78 -1.56
N ALA A 70 6.64 13.36 -0.47
CA ALA A 70 6.09 13.17 0.88
C ALA A 70 4.61 13.59 0.98
N SER A 71 4.22 14.72 0.38
CA SER A 71 2.82 15.18 0.35
C SER A 71 1.93 14.22 -0.44
N LEU A 72 2.43 13.66 -1.54
CA LEU A 72 1.70 12.67 -2.34
C LEU A 72 1.46 11.38 -1.54
N LEU A 73 2.51 10.85 -0.89
CA LEU A 73 2.38 9.63 -0.07
C LEU A 73 1.37 9.82 1.07
N LYS A 74 1.38 10.99 1.73
CA LYS A 74 0.44 11.29 2.80
C LYS A 74 -0.99 11.51 2.31
N ASN A 75 -1.18 12.31 1.27
CA ASN A 75 -2.51 12.73 0.84
C ASN A 75 -3.20 11.70 -0.05
N TYR A 76 -2.47 11.13 -1.02
CA TYR A 76 -3.00 10.18 -1.99
C TYR A 76 -3.00 8.74 -1.46
N PHE A 77 -1.85 8.26 -0.97
CA PHE A 77 -1.73 6.90 -0.45
C PHE A 77 -2.18 6.74 1.01
N GLY A 78 -2.18 7.81 1.81
CA GLY A 78 -2.55 7.75 3.22
C GLY A 78 -1.44 7.20 4.11
N PHE A 79 -0.19 7.25 3.64
CA PHE A 79 0.96 6.74 4.37
C PHE A 79 1.43 7.76 5.41
N HIS A 80 1.46 7.29 6.66
CA HIS A 80 1.84 8.08 7.82
C HIS A 80 3.11 7.49 8.41
N HIS A 81 4.11 8.35 8.63
CA HIS A 81 5.38 7.99 9.25
C HIS A 81 5.17 7.35 10.65
N ASP A 82 4.14 7.78 11.38
CA ASP A 82 3.76 7.26 12.69
C ASP A 82 3.38 5.77 12.69
N ARG A 83 3.03 5.20 11.53
CA ARG A 83 2.62 3.80 11.40
C ARG A 83 3.77 2.86 11.02
N LEU A 84 4.97 3.40 10.78
CA LEU A 84 6.16 2.61 10.45
C LEU A 84 6.53 1.52 11.48
N PRO A 85 6.45 1.76 12.80
CA PRO A 85 6.79 0.73 13.78
C PRO A 85 5.80 -0.45 13.72
N ILE A 86 4.52 -0.15 13.51
CA ILE A 86 3.46 -1.14 13.39
C ILE A 86 3.66 -1.95 12.11
N THR A 87 3.96 -1.29 10.99
CA THR A 87 4.23 -1.98 9.71
C THR A 87 5.45 -2.90 9.82
N ALA A 88 6.51 -2.45 10.49
CA ALA A 88 7.74 -3.23 10.65
C ALA A 88 7.51 -4.49 11.51
N ILE A 89 6.83 -4.37 12.65
CA ILE A 89 6.49 -5.50 13.53
C ILE A 89 5.64 -6.53 12.77
N LEU A 90 4.64 -6.05 12.03
CA LEU A 90 3.71 -6.91 11.30
C LEU A 90 4.44 -7.67 10.19
N LEU A 91 5.37 -7.03 9.48
CA LEU A 91 6.22 -7.69 8.48
C LEU A 91 7.18 -8.72 9.08
N ILE A 92 7.77 -8.46 10.25
CA ILE A 92 8.62 -9.43 10.95
C ILE A 92 7.81 -10.63 11.46
N SER A 93 6.54 -10.40 11.82
CA SER A 93 5.65 -11.45 12.32
C SER A 93 5.10 -12.38 11.22
N ILE A 94 5.14 -11.95 9.96
CA ILE A 94 4.73 -12.74 8.80
C ILE A 94 6.00 -13.46 8.28
N PRO A 95 6.12 -14.79 8.44
CA PRO A 95 7.30 -15.54 8.04
C PRO A 95 7.46 -15.65 6.52
#